data_AF-P74938-F1
#
_entry.id   AF-P74938-F1
#
_cell.length_a   1.000
_cell.length_b   1.000
_cell.length_c   1.000
_cell.angle_alpha   90.00
_cell.angle_beta   90.00
_cell.angle_gamma   90.00
#
_symmetry.space_group_name_H-M   'P 1'
#
loop_
_entity.id
_entity.type
_entity.pdbx_description
1 polymer ?
#
loop_
_entity_poly.entity_id
_entity_poly.type
_entity_poly.pdbx_seq_one_letter_code
_entity_poly.pdbx_strand_id
1 'polypeptide(L)' 'AADPFRVIPSIMVGSAVTGALSMLFHIELRAPHGGIFVIPIAVSNPLLYIFAILVGMVVTAFMIGLLKKKVS' A
#
# COMPACT_ATOMS: atom_id res chain seq x y z
N ALA A 1 7.58 -18.40 -3.75
CA ALA A 1 7.82 -16.95 -3.91
C ALA A 1 9.25 -16.76 -4.40
N ALA A 2 9.46 -16.20 -5.59
CA ALA A 2 10.75 -16.30 -6.29
C ALA A 2 11.90 -15.49 -5.66
N ASP A 3 11.61 -14.41 -4.91
CA ASP A 3 12.64 -13.54 -4.30
C ASP A 3 12.17 -12.91 -2.97
N PRO A 4 11.95 -13.70 -1.89
CA PRO A 4 11.33 -13.21 -0.66
C PRO A 4 12.08 -12.05 -0.01
N PHE A 5 13.42 -12.09 0.00
CA PHE A 5 14.27 -11.05 0.57
C PHE A 5 14.15 -9.69 -0.12
N ARG A 6 13.67 -9.65 -1.37
CA ARG A 6 13.50 -8.39 -2.12
C ARG A 6 12.04 -7.92 -2.11
N VAL A 7 11.12 -8.88 -2.14
CA VAL A 7 9.68 -8.61 -2.19
C VAL A 7 9.16 -8.14 -0.83
N ILE A 8 9.58 -8.77 0.28
CA ILE A 8 9.08 -8.42 1.62
C ILE A 8 9.41 -6.97 1.99
N PRO A 9 10.67 -6.48 1.88
CA PRO A 9 10.98 -5.09 2.21
C PRO A 9 10.22 -4.10 1.33
N SER A 10 10.05 -4.41 0.04
CA SER A 10 9.32 -3.56 -0.89
C SER A 10 7.86 -3.38 -0.49
N ILE A 11 7.19 -4.48 -0.11
CA ILE A 11 5.79 -4.47 0.36
C ILE A 11 5.68 -3.77 1.71
N MET A 12 6.65 -3.95 2.62
CA MET A 12 6.67 -3.27 3.92
C MET A 12 6.74 -1.74 3.74
N VAL A 13 7.63 -1.25 2.87
CA VAL A 13 7.75 0.18 2.58
C VAL A 13 6.46 0.72 1.97
N GLY A 14 5.88 0.03 0.98
CA GLY A 14 4.61 0.43 0.40
C GLY A 14 3.46 0.47 1.39
N SER A 15 3.34 -0.54 2.25
CA SER A 15 2.32 -0.62 3.30
C SER A 15 2.49 0.49 4.34
N ALA A 16 3.74 0.79 4.72
CA ALA A 16 4.05 1.88 5.64
C ALA A 16 3.67 3.25 5.07
N VAL A 17 3.92 3.50 3.78
CA VAL A 17 3.52 4.75 3.11
C VAL A 17 2.00 4.88 3.06
N THR A 18 1.28 3.82 2.67
CA THR A 18 -0.20 3.82 2.70
C THR A 18 -0.74 4.11 4.10
N GLY A 19 -0.16 3.48 5.13
CA GLY A 19 -0.54 3.70 6.53
C GLY A 19 -0.27 5.13 6.99
N ALA A 20 0.92 5.67 6.69
CA ALA A 20 1.28 7.05 7.01
C ALA A 20 0.37 8.07 6.33
N LEU A 21 0.05 7.89 5.05
CA LEU A 21 -0.90 8.75 4.34
C LEU A 21 -2.31 8.64 4.91
N SER A 22 -2.74 7.43 5.29
CA SER A 22 -4.05 7.21 5.90
C SER A 22 -4.15 7.93 7.25
N MET A 23 -3.09 7.90 8.06
CA MET A 23 -3.01 8.66 9.32
C MET A 23 -2.96 10.17 9.09
N LEU A 24 -2.18 10.63 8.11
CA LEU A 24 -2.03 12.05 7.77
C LEU A 24 -3.36 12.67 7.30
N PHE A 25 -4.14 11.93 6.52
CA PHE A 25 -5.45 12.35 6.05
C PHE A 25 -6.60 12.02 7.02
N HIS A 26 -6.29 11.57 8.24
CA HIS A 26 -7.28 11.17 9.25
C HIS A 26 -8.35 10.19 8.72
N ILE A 27 -7.91 9.25 7.88
CA ILE A 27 -8.79 8.24 7.29
C ILE A 27 -9.04 7.16 8.34
N GLU A 28 -10.25 7.11 8.87
CA GLU A 28 -10.67 6.00 9.72
C GLU A 28 -11.11 4.81 8.87
N LEU A 29 -10.55 3.64 9.16
CA LEU A 29 -10.98 2.35 8.65
C LEU A 29 -11.59 1.56 9.82
N ARG A 30 -12.91 1.36 9.80
CA ARG A 30 -13.63 0.60 10.84
C ARG A 30 -13.53 -0.92 10.67
N ALA A 31 -12.94 -1.39 9.56
CA ALA A 31 -12.74 -2.81 9.32
C ALA A 31 -11.48 -3.33 10.04
N PRO A 32 -11.54 -4.51 10.68
CA PRO A 32 -10.37 -5.12 11.35
C PRO A 32 -9.33 -5.65 10.35
N HIS A 33 -9.68 -5.72 9.07
CA HIS A 33 -8.83 -6.16 7.97
C HIS A 33 -8.82 -5.10 6.85
N GLY A 34 -7.70 -5.02 6.12
CA GLY A 34 -7.64 -4.23 4.88
C GLY A 34 -8.39 -4.92 3.74
N GLY A 35 -8.71 -4.18 2.68
CA GLY A 35 -9.25 -4.74 1.43
C GLY A 35 -10.06 -3.76 0.58
N ILE A 36 -10.19 -4.04 -0.71
CA ILE A 36 -10.97 -3.19 -1.62
C ILE A 36 -12.48 -3.24 -1.31
N PHE A 37 -12.94 -4.37 -0.75
CA PHE A 37 -14.34 -4.59 -0.40
C PHE A 37 -14.82 -3.78 0.81
N VAL A 38 -13.90 -3.31 1.67
CA VAL A 38 -14.26 -2.51 2.85
C VAL A 38 -14.27 -1.00 2.57
N ILE A 39 -13.74 -0.57 1.42
CA ILE A 39 -13.66 0.84 1.02
C ILE A 39 -15.04 1.54 0.98
N PRO A 40 -16.10 0.97 0.39
CA PRO A 40 -17.38 1.69 0.28
C PRO A 40 -18.20 1.68 1.59
N ILE A 41 -17.88 0.84 2.56
CA ILE A 41 -18.73 0.58 3.74
C ILE A 41 -18.05 1.04 5.04
N ALA A 42 -16.73 0.95 5.13
CA ALA A 42 -15.99 1.07 6.39
C ALA A 42 -14.93 2.18 6.41
N VAL A 43 -14.87 3.02 5.38
CA VAL A 43 -13.88 4.11 5.26
C VAL A 43 -14.56 5.47 5.29
N SER A 44 -14.05 6.38 6.13
CA SER A 44 -14.61 7.75 6.27
C SER A 44 -14.46 8.60 5.00
N ASN A 45 -13.33 8.47 4.29
CA ASN A 45 -13.11 9.13 2.99
C ASN A 45 -12.59 8.13 1.95
N PRO A 46 -13.49 7.45 1.22
CA PRO A 46 -13.13 6.40 0.26
C PRO A 46 -12.17 6.87 -0.84
N LEU A 47 -12.33 8.11 -1.32
CA LEU A 47 -11.53 8.66 -2.40
C LEU A 47 -10.07 8.91 -1.96
N LEU A 48 -9.88 9.52 -0.79
CA LEU A 48 -8.54 9.73 -0.23
C LEU A 48 -7.86 8.40 0.13
N TYR A 49 -8.64 7.40 0.52
CA TYR A 49 -8.09 6.08 0.84
C TYR A 49 -7.62 5.33 -0.41
N ILE A 50 -8.40 5.40 -1.50
CA ILE A 50 -7.97 4.87 -2.81
C ILE A 50 -6.69 5.59 -3.25
N PHE A 51 -6.61 6.91 -3.08
CA PHE A 51 -5.40 7.67 -3.39
C PHE A 51 -4.20 7.21 -2.55
N ALA A 52 -4.36 7.02 -1.23
CA ALA A 52 -3.31 6.52 -0.36
C ALA A 52 -2.80 5.13 -0.79
N ILE A 53 -3.72 4.22 -1.14
CA ILE A 53 -3.39 2.88 -1.66
C ILE A 53 -2.62 2.99 -2.98
N LEU A 54 -3.07 3.84 -3.90
CA LEU A 54 -2.40 4.04 -5.18
C LEU A 54 -0.97 4.55 -4.99
N VAL A 55 -0.75 5.48 -4.07
CA VAL A 55 0.60 5.97 -3.76
C VAL A 55 1.47 4.85 -3.20
N GLY A 56 0.99 4.08 -2.22
CA GLY A 56 1.74 2.94 -1.68
C GLY A 56 2.00 1.83 -2.70
N MET A 57 1.07 1.61 -3.63
CA MET A 57 1.24 0.70 -4.77
C MET A 57 2.38 1.16 -5.67
N VAL A 58 2.41 2.44 -6.06
CA VAL A 58 3.47 3.00 -6.89
C VAL A 58 4.83 2.91 -6.18
N VAL A 59 4.88 3.21 -4.88
CA VAL A 59 6.10 3.05 -4.08
C VAL A 59 6.56 1.60 -4.05
N THR A 60 5.65 0.65 -3.85
CA THR A 60 5.96 -0.79 -3.88
C THR A 60 6.51 -1.20 -5.24
N ALA A 61 5.85 -0.79 -6.32
CA ALA A 61 6.27 -1.09 -7.69
C ALA A 61 7.65 -0.53 -8.00
N PHE A 62 7.93 0.70 -7.55
CA PHE A 62 9.24 1.34 -7.70
C PHE A 62 10.31 0.63 -6.87
N MET A 63 10.01 0.27 -5.61
CA MET A 63 10.93 -0.51 -4.77
C MET A 63 11.23 -1.87 -5.38
N ILE A 64 10.23 -2.60 -5.88
CA ILE A 64 10.44 -3.88 -6.58
C ILE A 64 11.28 -3.66 -7.85
N GLY A 65 11.01 -2.60 -8.62
CA GLY A 65 11.77 -2.27 -9.83
C GLY A 65 13.24 -1.91 -9.56
N LEU A 66 13.53 -1.30 -8.41
CA LEU A 66 14.90 -1.01 -7.97
C LEU A 66 15.60 -2.24 -7.37
N LEU A 67 14.91 -3.00 -6.52
CA LEU A 67 15.50 -4.14 -5.82
C LEU A 67 15.60 -5.39 -6.71
N LYS A 68 14.68 -5.63 -7.65
CA LYS A 68 14.81 -6.75 -8.59
C LYS A 68 15.75 -6.34 -9.71
N LYS A 69 16.77 -7.17 -9.95
CA LYS A 69 17.69 -6.99 -11.08
C LYS A 69 16.86 -7.00 -12.38
N LYS A 70 17.07 -6.04 -13.27
CA LYS A 70 16.52 -6.12 -14.64
C LYS A 70 16.95 -7.47 -15.21
N VAL A 71 15.99 -8.32 -15.53
CA VAL A 71 16.25 -9.46 -16.40
C VAL A 71 16.48 -8.84 -17.77
N SER A 72 17.76 -8.58 -18.07
CA SER A 72 18.25 -8.36 -19.42
C SER A 72 18.65 -9.69 -20.03
#